data_AF-A0A9E5YKQ8-F1
#
_entry.id   AF-A0A9E5YKQ8-F1
#
_cell.length_a   1.000
_cell.length_b   1.000
_cell.length_c   1.000
_cell.angle_alpha   90.00
_cell.angle_beta   90.00
_cell.angle_gamma   90.00
#
_symmetry.space_group_name_H-M   'P 1'
#
loop_
_entity.id
_entity.type
_entity.pdbx_description
1 polymer ?
#
loop_
_entity_poly.entity_id
_entity_poly.type
_entity_poly.pdbx_seq_one_letter_code
_entity_poly.pdbx_strand_id
1 'polypeptide(L)'
;MKLFLRRNFVLGAVIILVSLLSAAISALIVGSSIDRYSDSLERLGVDVAAVNSVKPPVVPGTIQEALTQVRERAAQSSLAIVNIVDPVHRDGIVASRIVGTATALTTDGWVMLPDSVVKLYGKNTRIVFDSVAYQVDTLVEDPATEYSFAKTKIASARVGTFGSSDTVASGDLVFVVSGDAIYPRTIISEMHYEDETNTLSSDVLSRLFSIDQDVSVSPGAMVTNAAGELIGVMADTQTIRPLTHITSALEDVLQNEEIHRTKLGVLYRDIVRIVDEDENFREGLRIVSVDRQSPADKAGIKVDDVILRVQGLPVDTKPLSEYVVLGKVGERIQLQVQRGETEIEIFVTLE
;
A
#
# COMPACT_ATOMS: atom_id res chain seq x y z
N MET A 1 56.78 -34.32 -13.74
CA MET A 1 56.34 -32.90 -13.91
C MET A 1 55.60 -32.64 -15.23
N LYS A 2 56.06 -33.13 -16.41
CA LYS A 2 55.39 -32.89 -17.71
C LYS A 2 53.98 -33.49 -17.88
N LEU A 3 53.64 -34.62 -17.24
CA LEU A 3 52.29 -35.21 -17.33
C LEU A 3 51.22 -34.43 -16.55
N PHE A 4 51.59 -33.76 -15.46
CA PHE A 4 50.62 -33.07 -14.58
C PHE A 4 50.13 -31.75 -15.20
N LEU A 5 51.03 -30.99 -15.84
CA LEU A 5 50.66 -29.77 -16.58
C LEU A 5 49.73 -30.07 -17.75
N ARG A 6 49.93 -31.18 -18.47
CA ARG A 6 49.12 -31.53 -19.65
C ARG A 6 47.68 -31.89 -19.26
N ARG A 7 47.47 -32.51 -18.10
CA ARG A 7 46.14 -32.88 -17.59
C ARG A 7 45.34 -31.64 -17.14
N ASN A 8 45.98 -30.69 -16.48
CA ASN A 8 45.32 -29.46 -16.03
C ASN A 8 44.97 -28.52 -17.19
N PHE A 9 45.79 -28.50 -18.24
CA PHE A 9 45.49 -27.75 -19.46
C PHE A 9 44.28 -28.31 -20.22
N VAL A 10 44.18 -29.65 -20.32
CA VAL A 10 43.01 -30.30 -20.95
C VAL A 10 41.75 -30.07 -20.12
N LEU A 11 41.83 -30.13 -18.79
CA LEU A 11 40.69 -29.86 -17.92
C LEU A 11 40.18 -28.40 -18.06
N GLY A 12 41.10 -27.43 -18.11
CA GLY A 12 40.76 -26.02 -18.33
C GLY A 12 40.09 -25.77 -19.69
N ALA A 13 40.59 -26.42 -20.75
CA ALA A 13 40.00 -26.30 -22.08
C ALA A 13 38.58 -26.88 -22.15
N VAL A 14 38.31 -28.00 -21.45
CA VAL A 14 36.97 -28.60 -21.38
C VAL A 14 35.99 -27.69 -20.64
N ILE A 15 36.40 -27.07 -19.53
CA ILE A 15 35.53 -26.14 -18.77
C ILE A 15 35.13 -24.93 -19.61
N ILE A 16 36.08 -24.34 -20.34
CA ILE A 16 35.80 -23.19 -21.23
C ILE A 16 34.81 -23.60 -22.33
N LEU A 17 34.99 -24.79 -22.91
CA LEU A 17 34.12 -25.28 -23.98
C LEU A 17 32.68 -25.50 -23.47
N VAL A 18 32.52 -26.08 -22.27
CA VAL A 18 31.20 -26.31 -21.64
C VAL A 18 30.51 -24.98 -21.31
N SER A 19 31.26 -23.98 -20.82
CA SER A 19 30.71 -22.65 -20.54
C SER A 19 30.28 -21.88 -21.81
N LEU A 20 31.01 -22.05 -22.92
CA LEU A 20 30.63 -21.46 -24.21
C LEU A 20 29.39 -22.14 -24.79
N LEU A 21 29.29 -23.47 -24.65
CA LEU A 21 28.11 -24.24 -25.06
C LEU A 21 26.87 -23.90 -24.23
N SER A 22 27.01 -23.73 -22.90
CA SER A 22 25.88 -23.33 -22.05
C SER A 22 25.41 -21.91 -22.36
N ALA A 23 26.33 -20.97 -22.60
CA ALA A 23 25.99 -19.61 -23.03
C ALA A 23 25.27 -19.59 -24.38
N ALA A 24 25.72 -20.40 -25.35
CA ALA A 24 25.07 -20.51 -26.66
C ALA A 24 23.67 -21.14 -26.57
N ILE A 25 23.49 -22.17 -25.74
CA ILE A 25 22.18 -22.81 -25.51
C ILE A 25 21.23 -21.84 -24.80
N SER A 26 21.69 -21.11 -23.78
CA SER A 26 20.90 -20.07 -23.10
C SER A 26 20.48 -18.95 -24.04
N ALA A 27 21.37 -18.49 -24.93
CA ALA A 27 21.05 -17.49 -25.94
C ALA A 27 20.00 -17.99 -26.94
N LEU A 28 20.06 -19.27 -27.34
CA LEU A 28 19.06 -19.90 -28.20
C LEU A 28 17.69 -20.06 -27.53
N ILE A 29 17.66 -20.40 -26.23
CA ILE A 29 16.40 -20.52 -25.46
C ILE A 29 15.74 -19.15 -25.27
N VAL A 30 16.53 -18.11 -24.99
CA VAL A 30 16.02 -16.74 -24.85
C VAL A 30 15.53 -16.20 -26.20
N GLY A 31 16.32 -16.36 -27.27
CA GLY A 31 15.92 -15.93 -28.62
C GLY A 31 14.63 -16.60 -29.10
N SER A 32 14.54 -17.94 -28.97
CA SER A 32 13.34 -18.68 -29.37
C SER A 32 12.12 -18.44 -28.49
N SER A 33 12.28 -17.89 -27.29
CA SER A 33 11.16 -17.52 -26.41
C SER A 33 10.63 -16.12 -26.75
N ILE A 34 11.51 -15.20 -27.17
CA ILE A 34 11.15 -13.87 -27.64
C ILE A 34 10.44 -13.95 -29.00
N ASP A 35 10.95 -14.77 -29.93
CA ASP A 35 10.33 -14.95 -31.25
C ASP A 35 8.94 -15.58 -31.14
N ARG A 36 8.75 -16.56 -30.23
CA ARG A 36 7.42 -17.17 -29.98
C ARG A 36 6.44 -16.21 -29.30
N TYR A 37 6.92 -15.26 -28.51
CA TYR A 37 6.09 -14.24 -27.89
C TYR A 37 5.63 -13.20 -28.93
N SER A 38 6.53 -12.78 -29.83
CA SER A 38 6.22 -11.89 -30.95
C SER A 38 5.21 -12.50 -31.92
N ASP A 39 5.39 -13.76 -32.33
CA ASP A 39 4.46 -14.48 -33.20
C ASP A 39 3.08 -14.69 -32.55
N SER A 40 3.03 -14.82 -31.22
CA SER A 40 1.77 -14.96 -30.48
C SER A 40 1.00 -13.64 -30.42
N LEU A 41 1.70 -12.50 -30.41
CA LEU A 41 1.08 -11.16 -30.42
C LEU A 41 0.54 -10.78 -31.80
N GLU A 42 1.26 -11.11 -32.89
CA GLU A 42 0.76 -10.89 -34.26
C GLU A 42 -0.50 -11.72 -34.57
N ARG A 43 -0.57 -12.96 -34.06
CA ARG A 43 -1.75 -13.84 -34.24
C ARG A 43 -2.99 -13.38 -33.49
N LEU A 44 -2.84 -12.51 -32.50
CA LEU A 44 -3.95 -11.95 -31.73
C LEU A 44 -4.54 -10.67 -32.36
N GLY A 45 -4.02 -10.21 -33.50
CA GLY A 45 -4.58 -9.06 -34.23
C GLY A 45 -4.58 -7.75 -33.41
N VAL A 46 -3.72 -7.68 -32.38
CA VAL A 46 -3.55 -6.47 -31.59
C VAL A 46 -2.66 -5.52 -32.40
N ASP A 47 -3.27 -4.47 -32.93
CA ASP A 47 -2.57 -3.36 -33.57
C ASP A 47 -1.65 -2.71 -32.53
N VAL A 48 -0.34 -3.02 -32.58
CA VAL A 48 0.67 -2.62 -31.59
C VAL A 48 0.93 -1.10 -31.63
N ALA A 49 0.25 -0.36 -32.52
CA ALA A 49 0.42 1.08 -32.71
C ALA A 49 -0.36 1.98 -31.72
N ALA A 50 -1.10 1.43 -30.74
CA ALA A 50 -1.83 2.23 -29.76
C ALA A 50 -1.62 1.79 -28.30
N VAL A 51 -0.48 1.19 -27.98
CA VAL A 51 0.01 1.28 -26.59
C VAL A 51 0.46 2.72 -26.41
N ASN A 52 -0.43 3.56 -25.85
CA ASN A 52 -0.01 4.79 -25.20
C ASN A 52 1.20 4.41 -24.36
N SER A 53 2.37 4.87 -24.80
CA SER A 53 3.63 4.65 -24.11
C SER A 53 3.57 5.46 -22.82
N VAL A 54 2.89 4.92 -21.82
CA VAL A 54 3.23 5.18 -20.43
C VAL A 54 4.64 4.65 -20.31
N LYS A 55 5.59 5.52 -20.66
CA LYS A 55 7.01 5.25 -20.52
C LYS A 55 7.16 4.80 -19.07
N PRO A 56 7.69 3.59 -18.80
CA PRO A 56 7.88 3.14 -17.43
C PRO A 56 8.61 4.26 -16.68
N PRO A 57 8.19 4.55 -15.44
CA PRO A 57 8.74 5.65 -14.68
C PRO A 57 10.27 5.55 -14.71
N VAL A 58 10.94 6.66 -15.03
CA VAL A 58 12.38 6.72 -14.92
C VAL A 58 12.68 6.58 -13.43
N VAL A 59 13.36 5.49 -13.05
CA VAL A 59 13.89 5.36 -11.70
C VAL A 59 15.07 6.32 -11.63
N PRO A 60 15.04 7.33 -10.75
CA PRO A 60 16.13 8.28 -10.61
C PRO A 60 17.46 7.57 -10.32
N GLY A 61 18.53 7.98 -10.98
CA GLY A 61 19.88 7.47 -10.69
C GLY A 61 20.48 8.10 -9.43
N THR A 62 19.94 9.23 -8.97
CA THR A 62 20.38 9.95 -7.77
C THR A 62 19.22 10.46 -6.93
N ILE A 63 19.45 10.72 -5.64
CA ILE A 63 18.47 11.33 -4.73
C ILE A 63 18.02 12.72 -5.23
N GLN A 64 18.92 13.48 -5.85
CA GLN A 64 18.59 14.83 -6.35
C GLN A 64 17.63 14.78 -7.54
N GLU A 65 17.81 13.81 -8.44
CA GLU A 65 16.86 13.54 -9.52
C GLU A 65 15.51 13.10 -8.97
N ALA A 66 15.51 12.21 -7.96
CA ALA A 66 14.28 11.77 -7.29
C ALA A 66 13.53 12.94 -6.65
N LEU A 67 14.22 13.81 -5.91
CA LEU A 67 13.63 15.01 -5.32
C LEU A 67 13.00 15.93 -6.36
N THR A 68 13.64 16.07 -7.53
CA THR A 68 13.12 16.89 -8.62
C THR A 68 11.85 16.26 -9.20
N GLN A 69 11.87 14.96 -9.45
CA GLN A 69 10.74 14.20 -9.97
C GLN A 69 9.55 14.19 -9.01
N VAL A 70 9.79 13.98 -7.71
CA VAL A 70 8.76 14.05 -6.65
C VAL A 70 8.15 15.45 -6.59
N ARG A 71 8.97 16.51 -6.67
CA ARG A 71 8.48 17.89 -6.70
C ARG A 71 7.57 18.14 -7.91
N GLU A 72 7.96 17.66 -9.09
CA GLU A 72 7.20 17.90 -10.31
C GLU A 72 5.91 17.07 -10.38
N ARG A 73 5.90 15.84 -9.85
CA ARG A 73 4.78 14.90 -10.00
C ARG A 73 3.84 14.83 -8.80
N ALA A 74 4.35 14.97 -7.59
CA ALA A 74 3.58 14.71 -6.37
C ALA A 74 3.22 15.99 -5.60
N ALA A 75 4.16 16.95 -5.48
CA ALA A 75 3.87 18.19 -4.75
C ALA A 75 2.67 18.96 -5.35
N GLN A 76 2.40 18.77 -6.64
CA GLN A 76 1.28 19.43 -7.32
C GLN A 76 -0.11 18.94 -6.89
N SER A 77 -0.22 17.72 -6.35
CA SER A 77 -1.46 17.18 -5.76
C SER A 77 -1.58 17.43 -4.27
N SER A 78 -0.56 18.02 -3.64
CA SER A 78 -0.58 18.46 -2.25
C SER A 78 -1.33 19.79 -2.17
N LEU A 79 -2.49 19.79 -1.51
CA LEU A 79 -3.33 20.96 -1.30
C LEU A 79 -3.23 21.41 0.16
N ALA A 80 -3.16 22.71 0.39
CA ALA A 80 -3.15 23.22 1.77
C ALA A 80 -4.56 23.20 2.34
N ILE A 81 -4.70 22.76 3.59
CA ILE A 81 -5.92 22.90 4.37
C ILE A 81 -5.79 24.13 5.24
N VAL A 82 -6.75 25.04 5.14
CA VAL A 82 -6.85 26.20 6.00
C VAL A 82 -8.12 26.14 6.84
N ASN A 83 -8.00 26.59 8.08
CA ASN A 83 -9.17 26.88 8.90
C ASN A 83 -9.57 28.34 8.65
N ILE A 84 -10.81 28.54 8.19
CA ILE A 84 -11.43 29.87 8.19
C ILE A 84 -12.36 29.93 9.38
N VAL A 85 -11.88 30.54 10.47
CA VAL A 85 -12.77 30.97 11.55
C VAL A 85 -13.61 32.11 10.98
N ASP A 86 -14.94 31.95 10.94
CA ASP A 86 -15.84 33.08 10.67
C ASP A 86 -15.48 34.22 11.63
N PRO A 87 -14.95 35.36 11.15
CA PRO A 87 -14.59 36.43 12.05
C PRO A 87 -15.87 37.18 12.42
N VAL A 88 -16.23 37.15 13.70
CA VAL A 88 -16.89 38.31 14.29
C VAL A 88 -15.95 39.49 14.05
N HIS A 89 -16.36 40.36 13.12
CA HIS A 89 -15.58 41.50 12.67
C HIS A 89 -15.40 42.51 13.81
N ARG A 90 -14.14 42.76 14.19
CA ARG A 90 -13.78 44.07 14.77
C ARG A 90 -12.63 44.78 14.04
N ASP A 91 -11.66 44.07 13.46
CA ASP A 91 -10.44 44.73 12.93
C ASP A 91 -9.91 44.23 11.55
N GLY A 92 -10.71 43.49 10.77
CA GLY A 92 -10.45 43.32 9.32
C GLY A 92 -9.28 42.42 8.87
N ILE A 93 -8.59 41.72 9.78
CA ILE A 93 -7.56 40.72 9.42
C ILE A 93 -8.14 39.31 9.55
N VAL A 94 -8.33 38.62 8.42
CA VAL A 94 -8.64 37.18 8.41
C VAL A 94 -7.33 36.43 8.66
N ALA A 95 -7.15 35.91 9.88
CA ALA A 95 -6.05 35.01 10.17
C ALA A 95 -6.40 33.59 9.69
N SER A 96 -6.13 33.28 8.42
CA SER A 96 -6.16 31.89 7.96
C SER A 96 -4.86 31.19 8.34
N ARG A 97 -4.93 30.17 9.18
CA ARG A 97 -3.77 29.32 9.50
C ARG A 97 -3.84 28.05 8.66
N ILE A 98 -2.71 27.62 8.10
CA ILE A 98 -2.58 26.28 7.51
C ILE A 98 -2.63 25.28 8.66
N VAL A 99 -3.53 24.31 8.56
CA VAL A 99 -3.82 23.34 9.64
C VAL A 99 -3.59 21.90 9.23
N GLY A 100 -3.29 21.66 7.96
CA GLY A 100 -3.04 20.33 7.41
C GLY A 100 -2.79 20.39 5.91
N THR A 101 -2.60 19.22 5.34
CA THR A 101 -2.46 18.96 3.92
C THR A 101 -3.57 18.01 3.49
N ALA A 102 -4.16 18.29 2.34
CA ALA A 102 -5.07 17.39 1.64
C ALA A 102 -4.41 16.90 0.35
N THR A 103 -4.83 15.74 -0.13
CA THR A 103 -4.34 15.15 -1.37
C THR A 103 -5.44 15.16 -2.41
N ALA A 104 -5.20 15.79 -3.56
CA ALA A 104 -6.10 15.67 -4.70
C ALA A 104 -6.09 14.23 -5.25
N LEU A 105 -7.26 13.61 -5.34
CA LEU A 105 -7.43 12.23 -5.82
C LEU A 105 -8.04 12.18 -7.22
N THR A 106 -8.88 13.16 -7.56
CA THR A 106 -9.51 13.26 -8.87
C THR A 106 -9.46 14.68 -9.41
N THR A 107 -9.47 14.81 -10.74
CA THR A 107 -9.40 16.11 -11.41
C THR A 107 -10.68 16.94 -11.23
N ASP A 108 -11.79 16.31 -10.86
CA ASP A 108 -13.08 16.92 -10.58
C ASP A 108 -13.30 17.21 -9.08
N GLY A 109 -12.25 17.16 -8.26
CA GLY A 109 -12.27 17.76 -6.92
C GLY A 109 -12.60 16.84 -5.76
N TRP A 110 -12.46 15.52 -5.90
CA TRP A 110 -12.32 14.64 -4.73
C TRP A 110 -10.92 14.78 -4.15
N VAL A 111 -10.86 15.00 -2.84
CA VAL A 111 -9.61 15.12 -2.09
C VAL A 111 -9.65 14.21 -0.86
N MET A 112 -8.50 13.73 -0.43
CA MET A 112 -8.34 13.03 0.84
C MET A 112 -7.74 13.98 1.88
N LEU A 113 -8.17 13.88 3.14
CA LEU A 113 -7.67 14.67 4.25
C LEU A 113 -7.75 13.87 5.56
N PRO A 114 -6.88 14.13 6.54
CA PRO A 114 -6.89 13.40 7.81
C PRO A 114 -8.13 13.75 8.65
N ASP A 115 -8.71 12.75 9.30
CA ASP A 115 -9.88 12.90 10.17
C ASP A 115 -9.62 13.85 11.33
N SER A 116 -8.38 13.88 11.83
CA SER A 116 -7.99 14.77 12.94
C SER A 116 -8.22 16.24 12.61
N VAL A 117 -8.01 16.65 11.35
CA VAL A 117 -8.27 18.02 10.88
C VAL A 117 -9.78 18.26 10.77
N VAL A 118 -10.52 17.31 10.22
CA VAL A 118 -11.98 17.40 10.11
C VAL A 118 -12.64 17.51 11.49
N LYS A 119 -12.25 16.66 12.45
CA LYS A 119 -12.78 16.64 13.82
C LYS A 119 -12.51 17.95 14.55
N LEU A 120 -11.35 18.57 14.33
CA LEU A 120 -10.96 19.83 15.00
C LEU A 120 -11.65 21.07 14.41
N TYR A 121 -11.84 21.14 13.09
CA TYR A 121 -12.30 22.37 12.42
C TYR A 121 -13.70 22.25 11.79
N GLY A 122 -14.22 21.03 11.60
CA GLY A 122 -15.55 20.76 11.09
C GLY A 122 -15.86 21.52 9.81
N LYS A 123 -16.98 22.25 9.83
CA LYS A 123 -17.46 23.08 8.70
C LYS A 123 -16.55 24.24 8.32
N ASN A 124 -15.55 24.58 9.13
CA ASN A 124 -14.59 25.65 8.86
C ASN A 124 -13.38 25.17 8.04
N THR A 125 -13.29 23.86 7.79
CA THR A 125 -12.28 23.27 6.91
C THR A 125 -12.44 23.81 5.48
N ARG A 126 -11.35 24.34 4.92
CA ARG A 126 -11.28 24.77 3.53
C ARG A 126 -10.04 24.19 2.86
N ILE A 127 -10.21 23.79 1.60
CA ILE A 127 -9.13 23.26 0.77
C ILE A 127 -8.66 24.38 -0.16
N VAL A 128 -7.38 24.71 -0.11
CA VAL A 128 -6.80 25.77 -0.94
C VAL A 128 -6.21 25.15 -2.21
N PHE A 129 -6.68 25.62 -3.35
CA PHE A 129 -6.17 25.26 -4.68
C PHE A 129 -6.03 26.53 -5.53
N ASP A 130 -4.85 26.73 -6.13
CA ASP A 130 -4.51 27.90 -6.94
C ASP A 130 -4.91 29.25 -6.28
N SER A 131 -4.56 29.41 -4.99
CA SER A 131 -4.86 30.58 -4.15
C SER A 131 -6.35 30.82 -3.84
N VAL A 132 -7.24 29.90 -4.22
CA VAL A 132 -8.67 29.97 -3.91
C VAL A 132 -9.01 28.93 -2.83
N ALA A 133 -9.78 29.34 -1.83
CA ALA A 133 -10.26 28.46 -0.77
C ALA A 133 -11.64 27.87 -1.12
N TYR A 134 -11.72 26.54 -1.19
CA TYR A 134 -12.92 25.78 -1.50
C TYR A 134 -13.54 25.19 -0.24
N GLN A 135 -14.87 25.21 -0.18
CA GLN A 135 -15.63 24.50 0.85
C GLN A 135 -15.73 23.01 0.52
N VAL A 136 -15.80 22.19 1.57
CA VAL A 136 -16.16 20.78 1.50
C VAL A 136 -17.69 20.67 1.36
N ASP A 137 -18.15 20.13 0.24
CA ASP A 137 -19.57 19.95 -0.08
C ASP A 137 -20.10 18.61 0.46
N THR A 138 -19.34 17.53 0.22
CA THR A 138 -19.61 16.17 0.71
C THR A 138 -18.39 15.68 1.48
N LEU A 139 -18.61 14.95 2.56
CA LEU A 139 -17.57 14.33 3.38
C LEU A 139 -17.96 12.88 3.64
N VAL A 140 -17.06 11.95 3.31
CA VAL A 140 -17.18 10.52 3.60
C VAL A 140 -15.99 10.12 4.47
N GLU A 141 -16.26 9.74 5.71
CA GLU A 141 -15.22 9.37 6.67
C GLU A 141 -14.88 7.88 6.53
N ASP A 142 -13.59 7.53 6.64
CA ASP A 142 -13.13 6.15 6.72
C ASP A 142 -12.39 5.90 8.05
N PRO A 143 -13.12 5.50 9.11
CA PRO A 143 -12.53 5.27 10.41
C PRO A 143 -11.42 4.20 10.41
N ALA A 144 -11.42 3.28 9.43
CA ALA A 144 -10.40 2.24 9.33
C ALA A 144 -9.03 2.78 8.89
N THR A 145 -9.00 3.93 8.22
CA THR A 145 -7.76 4.58 7.77
C THR A 145 -7.47 5.89 8.48
N GLU A 146 -8.43 6.43 9.23
CA GLU A 146 -8.33 7.74 9.89
C GLU A 146 -8.17 8.90 8.90
N TYR A 147 -8.58 8.67 7.66
CA TYR A 147 -8.67 9.63 6.59
C TYR A 147 -10.11 9.72 6.09
N SER A 148 -10.47 10.91 5.62
CA SER A 148 -11.76 11.21 5.04
C SER A 148 -11.58 11.60 3.58
N PHE A 149 -12.65 11.41 2.80
CA PHE A 149 -12.77 11.84 1.41
C PHE A 149 -13.74 13.02 1.36
N ALA A 150 -13.28 14.14 0.82
CA ALA A 150 -14.08 15.34 0.66
C ALA A 150 -14.30 15.67 -0.82
N LYS A 151 -15.55 15.95 -1.18
CA LYS A 151 -15.89 16.55 -2.47
C LYS A 151 -15.84 18.07 -2.37
N THR A 152 -15.23 18.69 -3.36
CA THR A 152 -15.12 20.15 -3.49
C THR A 152 -15.53 20.59 -4.90
N LYS A 153 -15.68 21.90 -5.10
CA LYS A 153 -15.93 22.52 -6.42
C LYS A 153 -14.67 22.79 -7.23
N ILE A 154 -13.53 22.21 -6.84
CA ILE A 154 -12.28 22.35 -7.60
C ILE A 154 -12.48 21.71 -8.96
N ALA A 155 -12.22 22.47 -10.02
CA ALA A 155 -12.18 21.97 -11.38
C ALA A 155 -10.72 21.86 -11.84
N SER A 156 -10.40 20.76 -12.53
CA SER A 156 -9.06 20.50 -13.09
C SER A 156 -7.96 20.46 -12.04
N ALA A 157 -8.23 19.81 -10.91
CA ALA A 157 -7.21 19.56 -9.89
C ALA A 157 -6.03 18.78 -10.50
N ARG A 158 -4.81 19.12 -10.07
CA ARG A 158 -3.61 18.35 -10.42
C ARG A 158 -3.56 17.11 -9.52
N VAL A 159 -3.55 15.92 -10.12
CA VAL A 159 -3.60 14.64 -9.41
C VAL A 159 -2.29 13.90 -9.63
N GLY A 160 -1.71 13.38 -8.54
CA GLY A 160 -0.50 12.57 -8.59
C GLY A 160 -0.78 11.16 -9.09
N THR A 161 0.26 10.50 -9.61
CA THR A 161 0.15 9.08 -10.01
C THR A 161 0.07 8.20 -8.76
N PHE A 162 -0.82 7.21 -8.76
CA PHE A 162 -0.87 6.19 -7.71
C PHE A 162 0.13 5.07 -8.03
N GLY A 163 0.97 4.76 -7.05
CA GLY A 163 1.88 3.62 -7.06
C GLY A 163 1.28 2.43 -6.32
N SER A 164 2.04 1.34 -6.24
CA SER A 164 1.67 0.17 -5.43
C SER A 164 2.38 0.21 -4.09
N SER A 165 1.62 0.05 -3.00
CA SER A 165 2.18 -0.16 -1.66
C SER A 165 2.45 -1.63 -1.35
N ASP A 166 2.05 -2.57 -2.21
CA ASP A 166 2.30 -4.00 -2.02
C ASP A 166 3.72 -4.40 -2.40
N THR A 167 4.42 -3.53 -3.14
CA THR A 167 5.82 -3.75 -3.54
C THR A 167 6.82 -3.00 -2.67
N VAL A 168 6.34 -2.26 -1.66
CA VAL A 168 7.20 -1.50 -0.75
C VAL A 168 7.93 -2.47 0.16
N ALA A 169 9.25 -2.33 0.24
CA ALA A 169 10.12 -3.20 1.02
C ALA A 169 11.05 -2.42 1.96
N SER A 170 11.55 -3.12 2.97
CA SER A 170 12.55 -2.59 3.89
C SER A 170 13.83 -2.23 3.13
N GLY A 171 14.32 -1.01 3.31
CA GLY A 171 15.42 -0.42 2.55
C GLY A 171 14.98 0.47 1.39
N ASP A 172 13.69 0.48 1.03
CA ASP A 172 13.18 1.38 -0.01
C ASP A 172 13.29 2.85 0.42
N LEU A 173 13.71 3.68 -0.53
CA LEU A 173 13.73 5.13 -0.40
C LEU A 173 12.35 5.70 -0.73
N VAL A 174 11.77 6.41 0.23
CA VAL A 174 10.48 7.08 0.12
C VAL A 174 10.61 8.57 0.40
N PHE A 175 9.63 9.35 -0.03
CA PHE A 175 9.63 10.80 0.08
C PHE A 175 8.34 11.26 0.74
N VAL A 176 8.45 11.83 1.94
CA VAL A 176 7.32 12.45 2.63
C VAL A 176 7.15 13.87 2.09
N VAL A 177 5.96 14.16 1.57
CA VAL A 177 5.60 15.43 0.92
C VAL A 177 4.54 16.14 1.75
N SER A 178 4.85 17.33 2.24
CA SER A 178 3.95 18.18 3.03
C SER A 178 3.98 19.60 2.48
N GLY A 179 3.04 19.93 1.59
CA GLY A 179 3.12 21.15 0.80
C GLY A 179 4.35 21.11 -0.11
N ASP A 180 5.18 22.14 -0.05
CA ASP A 180 6.42 22.23 -0.87
C ASP A 180 7.64 21.54 -0.24
N ALA A 181 7.52 21.10 1.02
CA ALA A 181 8.60 20.43 1.73
C ALA A 181 8.61 18.92 1.40
N ILE A 182 9.80 18.40 1.10
CA ILE A 182 10.03 16.99 0.75
C ILE A 182 11.12 16.43 1.64
N TYR A 183 10.83 15.32 2.32
CA TYR A 183 11.73 14.66 3.26
C TYR A 183 12.02 13.24 2.78
N PRO A 184 13.24 12.95 2.29
CA PRO A 184 13.65 11.58 2.00
C PRO A 184 13.71 10.76 3.29
N ARG A 185 13.19 9.54 3.25
CA ARG A 185 13.17 8.58 4.35
C ARG A 185 13.37 7.16 3.82
N THR A 186 13.76 6.27 4.70
CA THR A 186 13.95 4.85 4.36
C THR A 186 12.93 4.02 5.11
N ILE A 187 12.27 3.09 4.42
CA ILE A 187 11.42 2.09 5.07
C ILE A 187 12.31 1.14 5.88
N ILE A 188 12.02 0.97 7.16
CA ILE A 188 12.77 0.05 8.04
C ILE A 188 11.96 -1.20 8.41
N SER A 189 10.64 -1.15 8.22
CA SER A 189 9.73 -2.28 8.47
C SER A 189 8.49 -2.17 7.59
N GLU A 190 8.10 -3.29 6.99
CA GLU A 190 6.90 -3.44 6.16
C GLU A 190 5.64 -3.81 6.97
N MET A 191 5.85 -4.36 8.17
CA MET A 191 4.82 -4.96 9.02
C MET A 191 4.93 -4.40 10.44
N HIS A 192 4.74 -3.09 10.58
CA HIS A 192 4.58 -2.46 11.89
C HIS A 192 3.12 -2.54 12.32
N TYR A 193 2.89 -3.01 13.54
CA TYR A 193 1.58 -3.12 14.16
C TYR A 193 1.57 -2.28 15.43
N GLU A 194 0.50 -1.52 15.64
CA GLU A 194 0.36 -0.62 16.80
C GLU A 194 0.13 -1.36 18.13
N ASP A 195 -0.31 -2.63 18.06
CA ASP A 195 -0.65 -3.42 19.24
C ASP A 195 0.55 -4.20 19.83
N GLU A 196 0.96 -3.82 21.04
CA GLU A 196 2.02 -4.47 21.82
C GLU A 196 1.60 -5.82 22.43
N THR A 197 0.30 -6.14 22.47
CA THR A 197 -0.23 -7.39 23.05
C THR A 197 -0.01 -8.62 22.15
N ASN A 198 0.58 -8.42 20.97
CA ASN A 198 0.72 -9.40 19.89
C ASN A 198 -0.62 -10.04 19.44
N THR A 199 -1.75 -9.46 19.85
CA THR A 199 -3.09 -9.91 19.48
C THR A 199 -3.67 -8.94 18.47
N LEU A 200 -3.99 -9.41 17.27
CA LEU A 200 -4.48 -8.61 16.16
C LEU A 200 -5.94 -8.97 15.88
N SER A 201 -6.71 -7.98 15.43
CA SER A 201 -8.07 -8.19 14.94
C SER A 201 -8.06 -8.38 13.42
N SER A 202 -8.87 -9.31 12.92
CA SER A 202 -9.14 -9.44 11.48
C SER A 202 -9.88 -8.24 10.90
N ASP A 203 -10.51 -7.44 11.75
CA ASP A 203 -11.47 -6.41 11.34
C ASP A 203 -10.86 -4.99 11.47
N VAL A 204 -9.58 -4.89 11.82
CA VAL A 204 -8.84 -3.63 11.98
C VAL A 204 -7.58 -3.66 11.12
N LEU A 205 -7.44 -2.69 10.22
CA LEU A 205 -6.24 -2.52 9.40
C LEU A 205 -5.06 -2.15 10.30
N SER A 206 -4.13 -3.07 10.43
CA SER A 206 -3.09 -3.00 11.45
C SER A 206 -1.68 -2.87 10.89
N ARG A 207 -1.49 -3.08 9.57
CA ARG A 207 -0.19 -2.87 8.90
C ARG A 207 0.07 -1.41 8.64
N LEU A 208 1.21 -0.95 9.10
CA LEU A 208 1.84 0.31 8.74
C LEU A 208 3.28 0.04 8.29
N PHE A 209 3.85 0.97 7.51
CA PHE A 209 5.29 0.99 7.29
C PHE A 209 5.96 1.90 8.29
N SER A 210 7.11 1.49 8.83
CA SER A 210 7.93 2.36 9.68
C SER A 210 9.05 3.01 8.87
N ILE A 211 9.33 4.27 9.15
CA ILE A 211 10.49 4.99 8.60
C ILE A 211 11.63 5.14 9.62
N ASP A 212 12.82 5.37 9.09
CA ASP A 212 14.08 5.44 9.84
C ASP A 212 14.12 6.57 10.88
N GLN A 213 13.40 7.68 10.65
CA GLN A 213 13.39 8.84 11.54
C GLN A 213 12.07 9.60 11.47
N ASP A 214 11.70 10.20 12.59
CA ASP A 214 10.54 11.09 12.65
C ASP A 214 10.59 12.20 11.60
N VAL A 215 9.41 12.54 11.10
CA VAL A 215 9.17 13.67 10.21
C VAL A 215 8.13 14.56 10.86
N SER A 216 8.54 15.76 11.26
CA SER A 216 7.62 16.78 11.78
C SER A 216 6.99 17.53 10.60
N VAL A 217 5.82 17.05 10.16
CA VAL A 217 5.07 17.59 9.02
C VAL A 217 3.63 17.93 9.40
N SER A 218 2.94 18.67 8.54
CA SER A 218 1.51 18.93 8.74
C SER A 218 0.71 17.63 8.58
N PRO A 219 -0.38 17.44 9.35
CA PRO A 219 -1.25 16.27 9.18
C PRO A 219 -1.69 16.11 7.72
N GLY A 220 -1.74 14.87 7.23
CA GLY A 220 -2.12 14.58 5.84
C GLY A 220 -0.96 14.64 4.84
N ALA A 221 0.29 14.61 5.32
CA ALA A 221 1.44 14.50 4.44
C ALA A 221 1.40 13.22 3.61
N MET A 222 1.66 13.35 2.32
CA MET A 222 1.72 12.24 1.37
C MET A 222 3.07 11.54 1.43
N VAL A 223 3.10 10.29 0.99
CA VAL A 223 4.34 9.52 0.87
C VAL A 223 4.44 8.94 -0.53
N THR A 224 5.56 9.19 -1.19
CA THR A 224 5.79 8.74 -2.57
C THR A 224 7.04 7.88 -2.69
N ASN A 225 7.08 7.04 -3.73
CA ASN A 225 8.32 6.42 -4.17
C ASN A 225 9.22 7.43 -4.91
N ALA A 226 10.41 7.00 -5.32
CA ALA A 226 11.37 7.84 -6.06
C ALA A 226 10.86 8.32 -7.43
N ALA A 227 9.86 7.65 -8.01
CA ALA A 227 9.25 8.06 -9.28
C ALA A 227 8.18 9.16 -9.11
N GLY A 228 7.90 9.58 -7.87
CA GLY A 228 6.86 10.54 -7.52
C GLY A 228 5.46 9.93 -7.51
N GLU A 229 5.33 8.62 -7.40
CA GLU A 229 4.05 7.92 -7.31
C GLU A 229 3.65 7.78 -5.84
N LEU A 230 2.41 8.13 -5.52
CA LEU A 230 1.84 8.03 -4.18
C LEU A 230 1.81 6.54 -3.76
N ILE A 231 2.37 6.22 -2.61
CA ILE A 231 2.38 4.86 -2.04
C ILE A 231 1.79 4.80 -0.64
N GLY A 232 1.44 5.95 -0.07
CA GLY A 232 0.78 6.02 1.22
C GLY A 232 0.65 7.44 1.74
N VAL A 233 0.23 7.55 2.98
CA VAL A 233 0.14 8.80 3.72
C VAL A 233 0.65 8.61 5.14
N MET A 234 1.16 9.67 5.75
CA MET A 234 1.62 9.58 7.13
C MET A 234 0.44 9.26 8.06
N ALA A 235 0.56 8.20 8.86
CA ALA A 235 -0.39 7.93 9.95
C ALA A 235 0.00 8.74 11.21
N ASP A 236 1.30 8.80 11.51
CA ASP A 236 1.89 9.63 12.55
C ASP A 236 3.21 10.28 12.07
N THR A 237 4.18 10.54 12.96
CA THR A 237 5.48 11.12 12.58
C THR A 237 6.49 10.10 12.03
N GLN A 238 6.28 8.80 12.24
CA GLN A 238 7.20 7.70 11.95
C GLN A 238 6.56 6.53 11.19
N THR A 239 5.24 6.53 11.03
CA THR A 239 4.52 5.46 10.36
C THR A 239 3.73 5.95 9.15
N ILE A 240 3.67 5.09 8.14
CA ILE A 240 3.00 5.34 6.86
C ILE A 240 1.86 4.35 6.74
N ARG A 241 0.67 4.86 6.45
CA ARG A 241 -0.48 4.07 6.04
C ARG A 241 -0.36 3.73 4.55
N PRO A 242 -0.35 2.43 4.17
CA PRO A 242 -0.27 2.00 2.78
C PRO A 242 -1.39 2.59 1.92
N LEU A 243 -1.08 2.97 0.67
CA LEU A 243 -2.07 3.50 -0.26
C LEU A 243 -3.17 2.48 -0.58
N THR A 244 -2.88 1.17 -0.56
CA THR A 244 -3.89 0.12 -0.79
C THR A 244 -5.07 0.18 0.17
N HIS A 245 -4.85 0.66 1.41
CA HIS A 245 -5.94 0.85 2.38
C HIS A 245 -6.89 1.96 1.96
N ILE A 246 -6.35 3.01 1.32
CA ILE A 246 -7.05 4.20 0.87
C ILE A 246 -7.74 3.94 -0.47
N THR A 247 -7.07 3.31 -1.44
CA THR A 247 -7.62 3.13 -2.80
C THR A 247 -8.85 2.24 -2.80
N SER A 248 -8.90 1.24 -1.92
CA SER A 248 -10.11 0.41 -1.71
C SER A 248 -11.30 1.28 -1.25
N ALA A 249 -11.10 2.17 -0.29
CA ALA A 249 -12.16 3.11 0.13
C ALA A 249 -12.53 4.12 -0.94
N LEU A 250 -11.55 4.60 -1.72
CA LEU A 250 -11.79 5.56 -2.79
C LEU A 250 -12.72 4.98 -3.87
N GLU A 251 -12.56 3.71 -4.24
CA GLU A 251 -13.44 3.05 -5.21
C GLU A 251 -14.90 3.06 -4.74
N ASP A 252 -15.15 2.77 -3.47
CA ASP A 252 -16.47 2.80 -2.85
C ASP A 252 -17.06 4.22 -2.82
N VAL A 253 -16.26 5.21 -2.42
CA VAL A 253 -16.64 6.63 -2.40
C VAL A 253 -17.05 7.11 -3.78
N LEU A 254 -16.29 6.76 -4.82
CA LEU A 254 -16.57 7.21 -6.19
C LEU A 254 -17.82 6.53 -6.79
N GLN A 255 -18.19 5.34 -6.32
CA GLN A 255 -19.35 4.61 -6.80
C GLN A 255 -20.64 4.95 -6.03
N ASN A 256 -20.53 5.06 -4.70
CA ASN A 256 -21.68 5.06 -3.80
C ASN A 256 -21.71 6.25 -2.82
N GLU A 257 -20.65 7.06 -2.76
CA GLU A 257 -20.45 8.11 -1.74
C GLU A 257 -20.51 7.57 -0.29
N GLU A 258 -20.27 6.27 -0.11
CA GLU A 258 -20.27 5.56 1.17
C GLU A 258 -19.18 4.49 1.13
N ILE A 259 -18.59 4.16 2.28
CA ILE A 259 -17.52 3.17 2.40
C ILE A 259 -18.04 1.94 3.11
N HIS A 260 -17.78 0.77 2.54
CA HIS A 260 -18.17 -0.51 3.14
C HIS A 260 -16.92 -1.30 3.52
N ARG A 261 -16.68 -1.44 4.83
CA ARG A 261 -15.63 -2.30 5.37
C ARG A 261 -16.23 -3.63 5.78
N THR A 262 -15.68 -4.73 5.27
CA THR A 262 -16.15 -6.06 5.68
C THR A 262 -15.44 -6.53 6.95
N LYS A 263 -16.02 -7.55 7.58
CA LYS A 263 -15.47 -8.17 8.77
C LYS A 263 -15.43 -9.70 8.68
N LEU A 264 -14.61 -10.29 9.53
CA LEU A 264 -14.51 -11.73 9.76
C LEU A 264 -14.86 -12.07 11.22
N GLY A 265 -14.50 -11.22 12.18
CA GLY A 265 -14.81 -11.36 13.61
C GLY A 265 -13.91 -12.36 14.34
N VAL A 266 -12.60 -12.27 14.14
CA VAL A 266 -11.61 -13.06 14.90
C VAL A 266 -10.49 -12.19 15.47
N LEU A 267 -10.02 -12.57 16.66
CA LEU A 267 -8.73 -12.12 17.17
C LEU A 267 -7.71 -13.24 16.99
N TYR A 268 -6.49 -12.89 16.58
CA TYR A 268 -5.44 -13.85 16.29
C TYR A 268 -4.08 -13.36 16.77
N ARG A 269 -3.11 -14.27 16.88
CA ARG A 269 -1.71 -13.94 17.08
C ARG A 269 -0.87 -14.55 15.98
N ASP A 270 0.15 -13.82 15.56
CA ASP A 270 1.16 -14.33 14.64
C ASP A 270 2.15 -15.21 15.41
N ILE A 271 2.20 -16.49 15.06
CA ILE A 271 3.04 -17.49 15.72
C ILE A 271 4.52 -17.14 15.59
N VAL A 272 4.95 -16.56 14.45
CA VAL A 272 6.35 -16.19 14.22
C VAL A 272 6.82 -15.14 15.24
N ARG A 273 5.91 -14.33 15.76
CA ARG A 273 6.19 -13.25 16.72
C ARG A 273 6.15 -13.74 18.18
N ILE A 274 5.69 -14.96 18.44
CA ILE A 274 5.64 -15.54 19.78
C ILE A 274 6.90 -16.39 19.99
N VAL A 275 7.76 -15.95 20.91
CA VAL A 275 9.11 -16.52 21.12
C VAL A 275 9.09 -17.92 21.75
N ASP A 276 7.97 -18.41 22.31
CA ASP A 276 8.04 -19.51 23.29
C ASP A 276 6.89 -20.53 23.34
N GLU A 277 5.86 -20.50 22.47
CA GLU A 277 4.62 -21.24 22.81
C GLU A 277 4.37 -22.60 22.15
N ASP A 278 4.93 -22.96 20.98
CA ASP A 278 4.67 -24.31 20.41
C ASP A 278 5.74 -24.77 19.40
N GLU A 279 6.44 -25.88 19.68
CA GLU A 279 7.43 -26.49 18.76
C GLU A 279 6.80 -27.06 17.46
N ASN A 280 5.47 -27.22 17.43
CA ASN A 280 4.74 -27.81 16.30
C ASN A 280 4.45 -26.81 15.16
N PHE A 281 4.54 -25.50 15.40
CA PHE A 281 4.18 -24.49 14.42
C PHE A 281 5.34 -23.56 14.14
N ARG A 282 5.71 -23.43 12.85
CA ARG A 282 6.79 -22.53 12.40
C ARG A 282 6.27 -21.20 11.87
N GLU A 283 5.01 -21.16 11.46
CA GLU A 283 4.34 -20.01 10.84
C GLU A 283 2.82 -20.19 10.96
N GLY A 284 2.06 -19.09 10.92
CA GLY A 284 0.60 -19.13 10.96
C GLY A 284 -0.03 -18.08 11.89
N LEU A 285 -1.33 -17.87 11.73
CA LEU A 285 -2.12 -16.98 12.56
C LEU A 285 -3.02 -17.81 13.48
N ARG A 286 -2.67 -17.90 14.76
CA ARG A 286 -3.43 -18.66 15.75
C ARG A 286 -4.64 -17.85 16.23
N ILE A 287 -5.84 -18.41 16.10
CA ILE A 287 -7.08 -17.78 16.55
C ILE A 287 -7.18 -17.84 18.08
N VAL A 288 -7.34 -16.67 18.70
CA VAL A 288 -7.51 -16.49 20.15
C VAL A 288 -8.98 -16.37 20.52
N SER A 289 -9.78 -15.73 19.67
CA SER A 289 -11.21 -15.60 19.89
C SER A 289 -11.97 -15.55 18.56
N VAL A 290 -13.21 -16.00 18.62
CA VAL A 290 -14.18 -15.90 17.52
C VAL A 290 -15.42 -15.23 18.05
N ASP A 291 -15.82 -14.13 17.43
CA ASP A 291 -17.03 -13.41 17.81
C ASP A 291 -18.27 -14.23 17.47
N ARG A 292 -19.22 -14.31 18.41
CA ARG A 292 -20.47 -15.03 18.17
C ARG A 292 -21.24 -14.42 17.01
N GLN A 293 -21.80 -15.29 16.16
CA GLN A 293 -22.55 -14.92 14.96
C GLN A 293 -21.74 -14.15 13.91
N SER A 294 -20.42 -14.06 14.05
CA SER A 294 -19.55 -13.51 13.02
C SER A 294 -19.47 -14.42 11.79
N PRO A 295 -18.97 -13.92 10.65
CA PRO A 295 -18.65 -14.75 9.50
C PRO A 295 -17.77 -15.96 9.84
N ALA A 296 -16.76 -15.77 10.70
CA ALA A 296 -15.90 -16.84 11.18
C ALA A 296 -16.66 -17.92 11.97
N ASP A 297 -17.53 -17.51 12.91
CA ASP A 297 -18.37 -18.44 13.71
C ASP A 297 -19.32 -19.23 12.80
N LYS A 298 -19.99 -18.55 11.87
CA LYS A 298 -20.90 -19.16 10.88
C LYS A 298 -20.17 -20.16 9.98
N ALA A 299 -18.92 -19.89 9.63
CA ALA A 299 -18.07 -20.78 8.84
C ALA A 299 -17.44 -21.93 9.65
N GLY A 300 -17.57 -21.90 10.98
CA GLY A 300 -17.08 -22.94 11.88
C GLY A 300 -15.59 -22.83 12.22
N ILE A 301 -15.01 -21.63 12.12
CA ILE A 301 -13.69 -21.31 12.69
C ILE A 301 -13.79 -21.38 14.22
N LYS A 302 -12.74 -21.87 14.87
CA LYS A 302 -12.68 -22.07 16.31
C LYS A 302 -11.43 -21.46 16.90
N VAL A 303 -11.48 -21.23 18.22
CA VAL A 303 -10.27 -20.93 19.01
C VAL A 303 -9.26 -22.07 18.84
N ASP A 304 -7.98 -21.71 18.81
CA ASP A 304 -6.82 -22.57 18.55
C ASP A 304 -6.68 -23.11 17.12
N ASP A 305 -7.58 -22.74 16.21
CA ASP A 305 -7.31 -22.89 14.78
C ASP A 305 -6.10 -22.03 14.39
N VAL A 306 -5.24 -22.55 13.51
CA VAL A 306 -4.11 -21.81 12.94
C VAL A 306 -4.35 -21.59 11.45
N ILE A 307 -4.53 -20.35 11.03
CA ILE A 307 -4.65 -20.01 9.61
C ILE A 307 -3.26 -20.03 8.99
N LEU A 308 -3.07 -20.87 7.98
CA LEU A 308 -1.81 -21.03 7.24
C LEU A 308 -1.80 -20.25 5.93
N ARG A 309 -2.95 -20.20 5.24
CA ARG A 309 -3.11 -19.52 3.95
C ARG A 309 -4.46 -18.82 3.83
N VAL A 310 -4.47 -17.73 3.08
CA VAL A 310 -5.67 -17.01 2.66
C VAL A 310 -5.65 -16.89 1.14
N GLN A 311 -6.72 -17.34 0.47
CA GLN A 311 -6.80 -17.34 -1.01
C GLN A 311 -5.59 -18.04 -1.67
N GLY A 312 -5.10 -19.12 -1.05
CA GLY A 312 -3.92 -19.88 -1.51
C GLY A 312 -2.56 -19.22 -1.22
N LEU A 313 -2.52 -17.97 -0.77
CA LEU A 313 -1.30 -17.25 -0.39
C LEU A 313 -0.95 -17.50 1.08
N PRO A 314 0.34 -17.69 1.42
CA PRO A 314 0.78 -17.73 2.82
C PRO A 314 0.40 -16.46 3.60
N VAL A 315 0.18 -16.63 4.91
CA VAL A 315 -0.23 -15.53 5.81
C VAL A 315 0.88 -14.54 6.16
N ASP A 316 2.14 -14.84 5.85
CA ASP A 316 3.27 -13.94 6.05
C ASP A 316 3.33 -12.79 5.03
N THR A 317 2.62 -12.92 3.91
CA THR A 317 2.71 -12.01 2.77
C THR A 317 1.98 -10.70 3.05
N LYS A 318 0.87 -10.75 3.80
CA LYS A 318 0.13 -9.58 4.26
C LYS A 318 -0.74 -9.95 5.47
N PRO A 319 -1.13 -8.99 6.32
CA PRO A 319 -1.99 -9.26 7.46
C PRO A 319 -3.34 -9.80 7.02
N LEU A 320 -3.93 -10.67 7.86
CA LEU A 320 -5.29 -11.18 7.65
C LEU A 320 -6.31 -10.05 7.46
N SER A 321 -6.16 -8.95 8.19
CA SER A 321 -7.07 -7.82 8.10
C SER A 321 -7.08 -7.14 6.74
N GLU A 322 -6.04 -7.24 5.92
CA GLU A 322 -6.10 -6.70 4.55
C GLU A 322 -6.94 -7.57 3.62
N TYR A 323 -6.95 -8.90 3.80
CA TYR A 323 -7.83 -9.78 3.03
C TYR A 323 -9.30 -9.60 3.41
N VAL A 324 -9.55 -9.22 4.67
CA VAL A 324 -10.89 -9.04 5.22
C VAL A 324 -11.37 -7.62 4.93
N VAL A 325 -10.77 -6.60 5.54
CA VAL A 325 -11.27 -5.21 5.52
C VAL A 325 -11.29 -4.60 4.12
N LEU A 326 -10.41 -5.04 3.21
CA LEU A 326 -10.38 -4.59 1.80
C LEU A 326 -11.17 -5.49 0.84
N GLY A 327 -11.73 -6.61 1.34
CA GLY A 327 -12.60 -7.49 0.57
C GLY A 327 -13.97 -6.89 0.31
N LYS A 328 -14.79 -7.55 -0.51
CA LYS A 328 -16.14 -7.09 -0.84
C LYS A 328 -17.20 -7.76 0.02
N VAL A 329 -18.27 -7.02 0.33
CA VAL A 329 -19.44 -7.59 1.04
C VAL A 329 -19.99 -8.76 0.23
N GLY A 330 -20.17 -9.92 0.88
CA GLY A 330 -20.62 -11.16 0.24
C GLY A 330 -19.52 -11.92 -0.51
N GLU A 331 -18.28 -11.42 -0.54
CA GLU A 331 -17.14 -12.14 -1.09
C GLU A 331 -16.86 -13.40 -0.27
N ARG A 332 -16.55 -14.50 -0.97
CA ARG A 332 -16.19 -15.76 -0.33
C ARG A 332 -14.67 -15.92 -0.33
N ILE A 333 -14.08 -15.89 0.85
CA ILE A 333 -12.64 -16.11 1.05
C ILE A 333 -12.35 -17.57 1.43
N GLN A 334 -11.28 -18.11 0.88
CA GLN A 334 -10.77 -19.45 1.19
C GLN A 334 -9.67 -19.35 2.25
N LEU A 335 -9.82 -20.09 3.34
CA LEU A 335 -8.82 -20.22 4.40
C LEU A 335 -8.34 -21.67 4.48
N GLN A 336 -7.02 -21.86 4.46
CA GLN A 336 -6.41 -23.13 4.85
C GLN A 336 -6.06 -23.05 6.32
N VAL A 337 -6.69 -23.90 7.11
CA VAL A 337 -6.64 -23.87 8.57
C VAL A 337 -6.10 -25.19 9.09
N GLN A 338 -5.17 -25.14 10.03
CA GLN A 338 -4.77 -26.28 10.81
C GLN A 338 -5.56 -26.32 12.12
N ARG A 339 -6.20 -27.46 12.39
CA ARG A 339 -6.93 -27.74 13.62
C ARG A 339 -6.35 -29.00 14.25
N GLY A 340 -5.60 -28.83 15.33
CA GLY A 340 -4.77 -29.90 15.89
C GLY A 340 -3.77 -30.41 14.84
N GLU A 341 -3.82 -31.70 14.53
CA GLU A 341 -2.94 -32.36 13.56
C GLU A 341 -3.50 -32.39 12.13
N THR A 342 -4.67 -31.77 11.89
CA THR A 342 -5.36 -31.84 10.59
C THR A 342 -5.42 -30.49 9.91
N GLU A 343 -5.10 -30.46 8.63
CA GLU A 343 -5.38 -29.32 7.76
C GLU A 343 -6.77 -29.45 7.15
N ILE A 344 -7.54 -28.38 7.21
CA ILE A 344 -8.90 -28.27 6.70
C ILE A 344 -9.03 -26.99 5.88
N GLU A 345 -9.88 -27.05 4.87
CA GLU A 345 -10.23 -25.90 4.06
C GLU A 345 -11.58 -25.35 4.53
N ILE A 346 -11.60 -24.07 4.89
CA ILE A 346 -12.80 -23.37 5.34
C ILE A 346 -13.05 -22.21 4.38
N PHE A 347 -14.27 -22.12 3.87
CA PHE A 347 -14.70 -20.96 3.10
C PHE A 347 -15.58 -20.06 3.96
N VAL A 348 -15.26 -18.78 4.00
CA VAL A 348 -15.99 -17.78 4.77
C VAL A 348 -16.58 -16.75 3.83
N THR A 349 -17.81 -16.32 4.08
CA THR A 349 -18.43 -15.20 3.34
C THR A 349 -18.31 -13.94 4.19
N LEU A 350 -17.62 -12.92 3.67
CA LEU A 350 -17.43 -11.65 4.35
C LEU A 350 -18.76 -10.87 4.43
N GLU A 351 -18.98 -10.20 5.56
CA GLU A 351 -20.20 -9.42 5.84
C GLU A 351 -19.89 -7.96 6.15
#